data_AF-A0A3A8G340-F1
#
_entry.id   AF-A0A3A8G340-F1
#
_cell.length_a   1.000
_cell.length_b   1.000
_cell.length_c   1.000
_cell.angle_alpha   90.00
_cell.angle_beta   90.00
_cell.angle_gamma   90.00
#
_symmetry.space_group_name_H-M   'P 1'
#
loop_
_entity.id
_entity.type
_entity.pdbx_description
1 polymer ?
#
loop_
_entity_poly.entity_id
_entity_poly.type
_entity_poly.pdbx_seq_one_letter_code
_entity_poly.pdbx_strand_id
1 'polypeptide(L)'
;MKNRFYLACFRDNVGSNVSFQRKEFKGYHTDIDQAHECTLEEAQWEFNHAREYDLPISADHVDALAVWKVDCQYIPKETQPFTDIHNTYVAFEKGIWDGNDVYWLISENQNTSTDFDQAYVMGMDKAKKLSSKFVVIPFDLANKSKRRTFDFRKVDKRTMVQGAGLKTPEHLKKAKRKSLNPMTRFNCPGCGKINWQHNPYDFEVCNHCCHHGDAA
;
A
#
# COMPACT_ATOMS: atom_id res chain seq x y z
N MET A 1 5.91 -22.11 9.83
CA MET A 1 5.46 -20.71 9.62
C MET A 1 4.97 -20.17 10.94
N LYS A 2 5.31 -18.94 11.30
CA LYS A 2 4.72 -18.32 12.49
C LYS A 2 3.35 -17.78 12.10
N ASN A 3 2.31 -18.11 12.86
CA ASN A 3 0.93 -17.72 12.61
C ASN A 3 0.69 -16.26 13.01
N ARG A 4 1.46 -15.34 12.42
CA ARG A 4 1.42 -13.91 12.75
C ARG A 4 0.99 -13.07 11.56
N PHE A 5 0.21 -12.04 11.84
CA PHE A 5 -0.39 -11.18 10.84
C PHE A 5 -0.29 -9.73 11.26
N TYR A 6 -0.15 -8.84 10.28
CA TYR A 6 -0.34 -7.41 10.47
C TYR A 6 -1.68 -7.02 9.84
N LEU A 7 -2.39 -6.08 10.49
CA LEU A 7 -3.64 -5.53 9.97
C LEU A 7 -3.34 -4.37 9.02
N ALA A 8 -3.31 -4.63 7.72
CA ALA A 8 -3.05 -3.59 6.72
C ALA A 8 -4.33 -2.82 6.36
N CYS A 9 -4.21 -1.51 6.17
CA CYS A 9 -5.26 -0.62 5.65
C CYS A 9 -4.76 0.06 4.38
N PHE A 10 -5.36 -0.29 3.24
CA PHE A 10 -4.96 0.20 1.93
C PHE A 10 -5.50 1.59 1.59
N ARG A 11 -6.47 2.09 2.37
CA ARG A 11 -6.98 3.46 2.22
C ARG A 11 -5.99 4.50 2.73
N ASP A 12 -5.28 4.17 3.81
CA ASP A 12 -4.42 5.11 4.54
C ASP A 12 -2.93 4.96 4.14
N ASN A 13 -2.66 4.35 2.98
CA ASN A 13 -1.31 4.23 2.42
C ASN A 13 -0.68 5.61 2.15
N VAL A 14 0.63 5.71 2.32
CA VAL A 14 1.40 6.94 2.04
C VAL A 14 2.50 6.61 1.02
N GLY A 15 2.38 7.21 -0.16
CA GLY A 15 3.22 6.82 -1.31
C GLY A 15 3.01 5.35 -1.66
N SER A 16 4.10 4.63 -1.93
CA SER A 16 4.07 3.18 -2.16
C SER A 16 3.93 2.33 -0.88
N ASN A 17 4.00 2.91 0.32
CA ASN A 17 3.99 2.13 1.56
C ASN A 17 2.57 1.72 1.98
N VAL A 18 2.45 0.45 2.38
CA VAL A 18 1.30 -0.05 3.12
C VAL A 18 1.28 0.54 4.53
N SER A 19 0.10 1.01 4.94
CA SER A 19 -0.15 1.41 6.31
C SER A 19 -0.72 0.26 7.13
N PHE A 20 -0.19 0.10 8.34
CA PHE A 20 -0.58 -0.95 9.27
C PHE A 20 -1.19 -0.36 10.52
N GLN A 21 -2.20 -1.03 11.08
CA GLN A 21 -2.75 -0.69 12.38
C GLN A 21 -1.63 -0.75 13.42
N ARG A 22 -1.45 0.33 14.18
CA ARG A 22 -0.43 0.40 15.24
C ARG A 22 -0.84 -0.44 16.44
N LYS A 23 0.17 -0.84 17.22
CA LYS A 23 0.00 -1.43 18.56
C LYS A 23 -1.02 -0.65 19.39
N GLU A 24 -1.83 -1.37 20.17
CA GLU A 24 -2.92 -0.80 20.99
C GLU A 24 -3.95 0.01 20.19
N PHE A 25 -4.10 -0.27 18.90
CA PHE A 25 -5.08 0.36 18.00
C PHE A 25 -4.96 1.90 17.89
N LYS A 26 -3.75 2.45 18.03
CA LYS A 26 -3.47 3.91 18.01
C LYS A 26 -3.37 4.52 16.59
N GLY A 27 -4.28 4.12 15.69
CA GLY A 27 -4.31 4.54 14.29
C GLY A 27 -3.34 3.75 13.40
N TYR A 28 -3.00 4.31 12.23
CA TYR A 28 -2.21 3.62 11.20
C TYR A 28 -0.81 4.23 11.03
N HIS A 29 0.18 3.42 10.66
CA HIS A 29 1.53 3.86 10.36
C HIS A 29 2.20 2.98 9.30
N THR A 30 3.13 3.56 8.54
CA THR A 30 3.93 2.87 7.51
C THR A 30 5.24 2.27 8.05
N ASP A 31 5.40 2.25 9.37
CA ASP A 31 6.54 1.67 10.07
C ASP A 31 6.09 0.33 10.62
N ILE A 32 6.61 -0.75 10.03
CA ILE A 32 6.21 -2.12 10.37
C ILE A 32 6.53 -2.44 11.83
N ASP A 33 7.58 -1.84 12.41
CA ASP A 33 7.98 -2.10 13.80
C ASP A 33 6.94 -1.59 14.83
N GLN A 34 6.05 -0.70 14.38
CA GLN A 34 4.91 -0.20 15.16
C GLN A 34 3.61 -0.96 14.93
N ALA A 35 3.58 -1.90 13.97
CA ALA A 35 2.39 -2.64 13.62
C ALA A 35 1.90 -3.52 14.79
N HIS A 36 0.59 -3.64 14.92
CA HIS A 36 -0.05 -4.61 15.78
C HIS A 36 0.09 -6.01 15.16
N GLU A 37 0.70 -6.93 15.90
CA GLU A 37 0.85 -8.33 15.52
C GLU A 37 -0.32 -9.13 16.09
N CYS A 38 -1.03 -9.85 15.22
CA CYS A 38 -2.16 -10.70 15.57
C CYS A 38 -1.80 -12.17 15.36
N THR A 39 -2.42 -13.05 16.14
CA THR A 39 -2.56 -14.47 15.84
C THR A 39 -3.45 -14.69 14.62
N LEU A 40 -3.53 -15.93 14.11
CA LEU A 40 -4.44 -16.28 13.01
C LEU A 40 -5.90 -16.04 13.39
N GLU A 41 -6.28 -16.42 14.61
CA GLU A 41 -7.65 -16.31 15.13
C GLU A 41 -8.07 -14.84 15.24
N GLU A 42 -7.21 -13.99 15.81
CA GLU A 42 -7.45 -12.54 15.90
C GLU A 42 -7.49 -11.89 14.52
N ALA A 43 -6.54 -12.24 13.64
CA ALA A 43 -6.51 -11.71 12.28
C ALA A 43 -7.76 -12.12 11.49
N GLN A 44 -8.24 -13.35 11.64
CA GLN A 44 -9.48 -13.80 11.01
C GLN A 44 -10.69 -13.08 11.59
N TRP A 45 -10.72 -12.82 12.90
CA TRP A 45 -11.78 -12.05 13.54
C TRP A 45 -11.83 -10.63 12.99
N GLU A 46 -10.68 -9.94 12.91
CA GLU A 46 -10.58 -8.61 12.30
C GLU A 46 -10.99 -8.64 10.83
N PHE A 47 -10.55 -9.66 10.08
CA PHE A 47 -10.92 -9.79 8.67
C PHE A 47 -12.44 -9.95 8.50
N ASN A 48 -13.11 -10.71 9.38
CA ASN A 48 -14.56 -10.89 9.34
C ASN A 48 -15.35 -9.59 9.57
N HIS A 49 -14.74 -8.58 10.22
CA HIS A 49 -15.34 -7.27 10.48
C HIS A 49 -14.72 -6.15 9.63
N ALA A 50 -13.77 -6.49 8.76
CA ALA A 50 -13.01 -5.58 7.93
C ALA A 50 -13.88 -4.83 6.90
N ARG A 51 -13.43 -3.62 6.55
CA ARG A 51 -13.90 -2.86 5.40
C ARG A 51 -13.19 -3.39 4.13
N GLU A 52 -13.65 -2.96 2.96
CA GLU A 52 -13.15 -3.47 1.67
C GLU A 52 -11.65 -3.22 1.41
N TYR A 53 -11.08 -2.23 2.09
CA TYR A 53 -9.68 -1.83 2.02
C TYR A 53 -8.85 -2.26 3.23
N ASP A 54 -9.44 -2.95 4.22
CA ASP A 54 -8.69 -3.57 5.30
C ASP A 54 -8.39 -5.03 4.93
N LEU A 55 -7.15 -5.46 5.15
CA LEU A 55 -6.72 -6.80 4.80
C LEU A 55 -5.60 -7.24 5.75
N PRO A 56 -5.87 -8.17 6.66
CA PRO A 56 -4.82 -8.82 7.41
C PRO A 56 -3.92 -9.60 6.46
N ILE A 57 -2.60 -9.44 6.59
CA ILE A 57 -1.59 -10.09 5.75
C ILE A 57 -0.50 -10.73 6.62
N SER A 58 0.06 -11.83 6.14
CA SER A 58 1.12 -12.58 6.85
C SER A 58 2.31 -11.68 7.17
N ALA A 59 2.60 -11.52 8.46
CA ALA A 59 3.70 -10.68 8.93
C ALA A 59 5.05 -11.23 8.48
N ASP A 60 5.24 -12.56 8.47
CA ASP A 60 6.48 -13.19 7.99
C ASP A 60 6.79 -12.84 6.52
N HIS A 61 5.78 -12.82 5.65
CA HIS A 61 5.96 -12.44 4.24
C HIS A 61 6.21 -10.94 4.07
N VAL A 62 5.53 -10.11 4.88
CA VAL A 62 5.77 -8.67 4.91
C VAL A 62 7.21 -8.38 5.34
N ASP A 63 7.65 -8.97 6.45
CA ASP A 63 9.00 -8.79 6.99
C ASP A 63 10.08 -9.24 5.99
N ALA A 64 9.86 -10.35 5.28
CA ALA A 64 10.79 -10.86 4.28
C ALA A 64 10.96 -9.96 3.05
N LEU A 65 9.98 -9.09 2.78
CA LEU A 65 9.96 -8.21 1.61
C LEU A 65 10.09 -6.73 1.97
N ALA A 66 10.18 -6.44 3.27
CA ALA A 66 10.34 -5.11 3.81
C ALA A 66 11.69 -4.53 3.41
N VAL A 67 11.71 -3.21 3.22
CA VAL A 67 12.91 -2.44 2.92
C VAL A 67 13.04 -1.30 3.91
N TRP A 68 14.24 -0.75 4.04
CA TRP A 68 14.46 0.41 4.88
C TRP A 68 14.19 1.66 4.07
N LYS A 69 13.31 2.54 4.56
CA LYS A 69 13.11 3.87 3.97
C LYS A 69 13.25 4.94 5.03
N VAL A 70 13.42 6.18 4.58
CA VAL A 70 13.62 7.33 5.45
C VAL A 70 12.59 8.40 5.10
N ASP A 71 11.86 8.83 6.11
CA ASP A 71 10.80 9.81 5.99
C ASP A 71 11.38 11.24 6.05
N CYS A 72 11.06 12.05 5.03
CA CYS A 72 11.56 13.41 4.82
C CYS A 72 11.17 14.40 5.95
N GLN A 73 10.22 14.03 6.81
CA GLN A 73 9.82 14.79 7.98
C GLN A 73 10.88 14.75 9.09
N TYR A 74 11.71 13.71 9.14
CA TYR A 74 12.67 13.46 10.23
C TYR A 74 14.14 13.66 9.83
N ILE A 75 14.39 14.25 8.67
CA ILE A 75 15.72 14.58 8.18
C ILE A 75 15.79 16.01 7.63
N PRO A 76 16.97 16.64 7.63
CA PRO A 76 17.17 17.94 6.99
C PRO A 76 16.86 17.90 5.50
N LYS A 77 16.24 18.97 4.99
CA LYS A 77 15.89 19.14 3.57
C LYS A 77 16.94 19.94 2.78
N GLU A 78 18.01 20.34 3.45
CA GLU A 78 19.12 21.10 2.88
C GLU A 78 20.44 20.43 3.26
N THR A 79 21.45 20.58 2.39
CA THR A 79 22.76 19.96 2.56
C THR A 79 23.38 20.41 3.88
N GLN A 80 23.81 19.43 4.68
CA GLN A 80 24.42 19.68 5.98
C GLN A 80 25.92 20.00 5.83
N PRO A 81 26.51 20.73 6.80
CA PRO A 81 27.94 20.97 6.84
C PRO A 81 28.75 19.67 6.79
N PHE A 82 29.88 19.71 6.08
CA PHE A 82 30.77 18.57 5.94
C PHE A 82 31.69 18.41 7.16
N THR A 83 31.10 18.12 8.32
CA THR A 83 31.80 18.02 9.62
C THR A 83 31.62 16.65 10.30
N ASP A 84 31.22 15.62 9.56
CA ASP A 84 31.00 14.27 10.09
C ASP A 84 32.33 13.62 10.43
N ILE A 85 32.46 13.12 11.66
CA ILE A 85 33.71 12.52 12.16
C ILE A 85 34.03 11.20 11.46
N HIS A 86 33.01 10.51 10.96
CA HIS A 86 33.15 9.24 10.26
C HIS A 86 33.45 9.42 8.77
N ASN A 87 33.38 10.66 8.26
CA ASN A 87 33.55 10.99 6.84
C ASN A 87 32.62 10.16 5.94
N THR A 88 31.37 9.97 6.37
CA THR A 88 30.37 9.17 5.66
C THR A 88 29.13 10.00 5.37
N TYR A 89 28.83 10.14 4.08
CA TYR A 89 27.71 10.93 3.58
C TYR A 89 26.84 10.11 2.64
N VAL A 90 25.56 10.45 2.64
CA VAL A 90 24.57 9.97 1.67
C VAL A 90 23.86 11.17 1.08
N ALA A 91 23.29 10.97 -0.10
CA ALA A 91 22.61 12.01 -0.83
C ALA A 91 21.23 11.53 -1.29
N PHE A 92 20.24 12.42 -1.27
CA PHE A 92 18.92 12.17 -1.81
C PHE A 92 18.47 13.29 -2.72
N GLU A 93 17.54 13.00 -3.63
CA GLU A 93 17.05 13.94 -4.64
C GLU A 93 16.18 15.04 -4.03
N LYS A 94 16.52 16.31 -4.30
CA LYS A 94 15.84 17.46 -3.71
C LYS A 94 14.42 17.60 -4.27
N GLY A 95 13.43 17.64 -3.39
CA GLY A 95 12.03 17.93 -3.74
C GLY A 95 11.29 16.79 -4.45
N ILE A 96 11.88 15.59 -4.55
CA ILE A 96 11.23 14.41 -5.14
C ILE A 96 11.03 13.37 -4.05
N TRP A 97 9.78 12.98 -3.80
CA TRP A 97 9.40 12.06 -2.73
C TRP A 97 8.39 11.01 -3.23
N ASP A 98 8.40 9.84 -2.59
CA ASP A 98 7.36 8.82 -2.69
C ASP A 98 6.51 8.85 -1.42
N GLY A 99 5.42 9.61 -1.47
CA GLY A 99 4.73 10.02 -0.24
C GLY A 99 5.67 10.84 0.64
N ASN A 100 6.11 10.27 1.76
CA ASN A 100 7.09 10.89 2.64
C ASN A 100 8.53 10.38 2.43
N ASP A 101 8.75 9.34 1.64
CA ASP A 101 10.09 8.75 1.54
C ASP A 101 10.95 9.49 0.52
N VAL A 102 12.23 9.69 0.85
CA VAL A 102 13.20 10.31 -0.08
C VAL A 102 13.82 9.28 -1.03
N TYR A 103 14.24 9.77 -2.20
CA TYR A 103 14.97 8.98 -3.20
C TYR A 103 16.48 9.13 -3.02
N TRP A 104 17.11 8.11 -2.47
CA TRP A 104 18.55 8.01 -2.23
C TRP A 104 19.32 7.78 -3.52
N LEU A 105 20.43 8.49 -3.68
CA LEU A 105 21.43 8.21 -4.70
C LEU A 105 22.04 6.83 -4.43
N ILE A 106 21.97 5.90 -5.39
CA ILE A 106 22.45 4.51 -5.21
C ILE A 106 23.77 4.22 -5.92
N SER A 107 24.21 5.10 -6.83
CA SER A 107 25.49 4.96 -7.54
C SER A 107 25.95 6.28 -8.14
N GLU A 108 27.19 6.33 -8.63
CA GLU A 108 27.74 7.52 -9.30
C GLU A 108 26.98 7.91 -10.59
N ASN A 109 26.23 6.97 -11.18
CA ASN A 109 25.43 7.19 -12.38
C ASN A 109 24.14 7.99 -12.12
N GLN A 110 23.95 8.54 -10.91
CA GLN A 110 22.79 9.36 -10.54
C GLN A 110 21.43 8.65 -10.54
N ASN A 111 21.42 7.31 -10.53
CA ASN A 111 20.22 6.54 -10.26
C ASN A 111 19.80 6.70 -8.80
N THR A 112 18.49 6.63 -8.55
CA THR A 112 17.93 6.77 -7.21
C THR A 112 16.96 5.64 -6.84
N SER A 113 16.82 5.38 -5.54
CA SER A 113 15.92 4.38 -4.95
C SER A 113 15.41 4.86 -3.61
N THR A 114 14.21 4.44 -3.20
CA THR A 114 13.71 4.71 -1.84
C THR A 114 14.27 3.74 -0.79
N ASP A 115 14.87 2.63 -1.22
CA ASP A 115 15.52 1.65 -0.34
C ASP A 115 16.88 2.18 0.14
N PHE A 116 16.93 2.57 1.42
CA PHE A 116 18.10 3.17 2.05
C PHE A 116 19.28 2.20 2.18
N ASP A 117 19.05 0.90 2.21
CA ASP A 117 20.15 -0.07 2.23
C ASP A 117 20.95 -0.07 0.92
N GLN A 118 20.39 0.50 -0.16
CA GLN A 118 21.07 0.70 -1.44
C GLN A 118 21.78 2.05 -1.55
N ALA A 119 21.70 2.90 -0.51
CA ALA A 119 22.24 4.25 -0.56
C ALA A 119 23.76 4.23 -0.79
N TYR A 120 24.23 5.05 -1.73
CA TYR A 120 25.64 5.20 -2.01
C TYR A 120 26.32 6.02 -0.91
N VAL A 121 27.02 5.33 -0.03
CA VAL A 121 27.83 5.94 1.03
C VAL A 121 29.14 6.44 0.44
N MET A 122 29.42 7.73 0.63
CA MET A 122 30.58 8.39 0.05
C MET A 122 31.32 9.27 1.05
N GLY A 123 32.62 9.46 0.80
CA GLY A 123 33.43 10.42 1.53
C GLY A 123 33.19 11.87 1.09
N MET A 124 33.62 12.81 1.93
CA MET A 124 33.44 14.24 1.74
C MET A 124 33.87 14.76 0.35
N ASP A 125 34.99 14.27 -0.19
CA ASP A 125 35.52 14.75 -1.48
C ASP A 125 34.58 14.47 -2.66
N LYS A 126 33.86 13.34 -2.61
CA LYS A 126 32.84 13.01 -3.61
C LYS A 126 31.55 13.76 -3.31
N ALA A 127 31.16 13.81 -2.04
CA ALA A 127 29.93 14.44 -1.58
C ALA A 127 29.86 15.93 -1.96
N LYS A 128 30.97 16.66 -1.85
CA LYS A 128 31.10 18.08 -2.25
C LYS A 128 30.97 18.33 -3.75
N LYS A 129 31.19 17.31 -4.59
CA LYS A 129 31.14 17.41 -6.05
C LYS A 129 29.76 17.10 -6.62
N LEU A 130 28.82 16.64 -5.79
CA LEU A 130 27.45 16.40 -6.23
C LEU A 130 26.78 17.71 -6.66
N SER A 131 25.93 17.61 -7.67
CA SER A 131 25.16 18.75 -8.15
C SER A 131 24.15 19.23 -7.10
N SER A 132 23.69 20.47 -7.23
CA SER A 132 22.66 21.06 -6.37
C SER A 132 21.28 20.37 -6.44
N LYS A 133 21.14 19.40 -7.36
CA LYS A 133 20.00 18.48 -7.44
C LYS A 133 19.88 17.61 -6.18
N PHE A 134 20.98 17.34 -5.49
CA PHE A 134 21.02 16.45 -4.34
C PHE A 134 21.17 17.23 -3.03
N VAL A 135 20.52 16.72 -1.99
CA VAL A 135 20.73 17.11 -0.60
C VAL A 135 21.65 16.10 0.04
N VAL A 136 22.76 16.56 0.61
CA VAL A 136 23.78 15.70 1.21
C VAL A 136 23.72 15.80 2.73
N ILE A 137 23.61 14.66 3.41
CA ILE A 137 23.56 14.58 4.87
C ILE A 137 24.50 13.49 5.40
N PRO A 138 24.95 13.55 6.67
CA PRO A 138 25.72 12.47 7.27
C PRO A 138 24.94 11.15 7.26
N PHE A 139 25.64 10.04 7.02
CA PHE A 139 25.04 8.70 6.98
C PHE A 139 24.30 8.36 8.27
N ASP A 140 24.92 8.61 9.43
CA ASP A 140 24.33 8.27 10.72
C ASP A 140 23.03 9.03 11.01
N LEU A 141 22.92 10.26 10.50
CA LEU A 141 21.70 11.04 10.63
C LEU A 141 20.55 10.36 9.86
N ALA A 142 20.79 9.97 8.62
CA ALA A 142 19.81 9.25 7.81
C ALA A 142 19.47 7.88 8.42
N ASN A 143 20.51 7.13 8.83
CA ASN A 143 20.37 5.78 9.39
C ASN A 143 19.61 5.77 10.71
N LYS A 144 19.67 6.83 11.52
CA LYS A 144 18.87 6.97 12.74
C LYS A 144 17.38 7.19 12.45
N SER A 145 17.04 7.78 11.32
CA SER A 145 15.66 8.11 10.92
C SER A 145 15.02 7.05 10.02
N LYS A 146 15.67 5.91 9.77
CA LYS A 146 15.13 4.85 8.90
C LYS A 146 14.07 4.01 9.62
N ARG A 147 13.10 3.51 8.85
CA ARG A 147 12.04 2.60 9.30
C ARG A 147 11.85 1.46 8.29
N ARG A 148 11.38 0.30 8.77
CA ARG A 148 11.01 -0.82 7.89
C ARG A 148 9.65 -0.54 7.27
N THR A 149 9.57 -0.66 5.95
CA THR A 149 8.34 -0.39 5.19
C THR A 149 8.06 -1.51 4.19
N PHE A 150 6.80 -1.61 3.77
CA PHE A 150 6.37 -2.64 2.83
C PHE A 150 5.58 -2.00 1.68
N ASP A 151 5.94 -2.36 0.46
CA ASP A 151 5.38 -1.79 -0.76
C ASP A 151 4.05 -2.47 -1.12
N PHE A 152 2.98 -1.71 -1.32
CA PHE A 152 1.66 -2.26 -1.63
C PHE A 152 1.64 -3.08 -2.93
N ARG A 153 2.56 -2.81 -3.86
CA ARG A 153 2.69 -3.54 -5.13
C ARG A 153 3.22 -4.95 -4.92
N LYS A 154 3.87 -5.23 -3.79
CA LYS A 154 4.37 -6.57 -3.44
C LYS A 154 3.30 -7.45 -2.76
N VAL A 155 2.09 -6.94 -2.54
CA VAL A 155 1.00 -7.69 -1.90
C VAL A 155 0.52 -8.81 -2.83
N ASP A 156 0.79 -10.05 -2.43
CA ASP A 156 0.21 -11.25 -3.05
C ASP A 156 -0.87 -11.84 -2.14
N LYS A 157 -2.14 -11.62 -2.49
CA LYS A 157 -3.29 -12.13 -1.71
C LYS A 157 -3.37 -13.65 -1.71
N ARG A 158 -2.86 -14.33 -2.73
CA ARG A 158 -2.87 -15.80 -2.77
C ARG A 158 -1.89 -16.35 -1.75
N THR A 159 -0.68 -15.79 -1.70
CA THR A 159 0.38 -16.27 -0.82
C THR A 159 0.23 -15.73 0.61
N MET A 160 0.09 -14.41 0.74
CA MET A 160 0.17 -13.70 2.03
C MET A 160 -1.13 -13.72 2.84
N VAL A 161 -2.26 -14.11 2.24
CA VAL A 161 -3.57 -14.16 2.90
C VAL A 161 -4.10 -15.59 2.89
N GLN A 162 -4.44 -16.11 1.72
CA GLN A 162 -5.09 -17.43 1.59
C GLN A 162 -4.11 -18.56 1.92
N GLY A 163 -2.90 -18.51 1.37
CA GLY A 163 -1.82 -19.46 1.65
C GLY A 163 -1.33 -19.39 3.10
N ALA A 164 -1.53 -18.25 3.76
CA ALA A 164 -1.27 -18.08 5.18
C ALA A 164 -2.41 -18.55 6.10
N GLY A 165 -3.54 -19.01 5.54
CA GLY A 165 -4.65 -19.61 6.28
C GLY A 165 -5.87 -18.72 6.50
N LEU A 166 -5.83 -17.45 6.10
CA LEU A 166 -6.97 -16.53 6.21
C LEU A 166 -8.03 -16.83 5.13
N LYS A 167 -9.29 -16.83 5.54
CA LYS A 167 -10.44 -17.04 4.67
C LYS A 167 -11.12 -15.70 4.40
N THR A 168 -11.25 -15.36 3.12
CA THR A 168 -12.00 -14.16 2.70
C THR A 168 -13.44 -14.24 3.22
N PRO A 169 -13.92 -13.24 3.98
CA PRO A 169 -15.30 -13.18 4.46
C PRO A 169 -16.34 -13.08 3.34
N GLU A 170 -17.55 -13.58 3.60
CA GLU A 170 -18.64 -13.55 2.61
C GLU A 170 -19.10 -12.14 2.26
N HIS A 171 -19.14 -11.20 3.22
CA HIS A 171 -19.55 -9.82 2.93
C HIS A 171 -18.57 -9.15 1.97
N LEU A 172 -17.25 -9.39 2.12
CA LEU A 172 -16.23 -8.87 1.21
C LEU A 172 -16.28 -9.55 -0.17
N LYS A 173 -16.58 -10.86 -0.24
CA LYS A 173 -16.83 -11.53 -1.53
C LYS A 173 -18.03 -10.93 -2.25
N LYS A 174 -19.13 -10.66 -1.53
CA LYS A 174 -20.34 -10.02 -2.07
C LYS A 174 -20.05 -8.60 -2.52
N ALA A 175 -19.32 -7.81 -1.73
CA ALA A 175 -18.93 -6.44 -2.07
C ALA A 175 -18.17 -6.39 -3.41
N LYS A 176 -17.18 -7.27 -3.61
CA LYS A 176 -16.45 -7.36 -4.89
C LYS A 176 -17.29 -7.75 -6.10
N ARG A 177 -18.43 -8.41 -5.90
CA ARG A 177 -19.35 -8.80 -6.98
C ARG A 177 -20.37 -7.72 -7.32
N LYS A 178 -20.45 -6.63 -6.54
CA LYS A 178 -21.39 -5.54 -6.83
C LYS A 178 -21.01 -4.90 -8.17
N SER A 179 -21.94 -4.93 -9.11
CA SER A 179 -21.86 -4.16 -10.35
C SER A 179 -22.07 -2.68 -10.04
N LEU A 180 -21.30 -1.80 -10.69
CA LEU A 180 -21.50 -0.34 -10.63
C LEU A 180 -22.87 0.08 -11.15
N ASN A 181 -23.39 -0.65 -12.14
CA ASN A 181 -24.72 -0.48 -12.71
C ASN A 181 -25.43 -1.83 -12.68
N PRO A 182 -26.08 -2.21 -11.56
CA PRO A 182 -26.82 -3.45 -11.50
C PRO A 182 -27.99 -3.38 -12.49
N MET A 183 -28.10 -4.39 -13.33
CA MET A 183 -29.31 -4.62 -14.12
C MET A 183 -30.14 -5.70 -13.44
N THR A 184 -31.45 -5.54 -13.48
CA THR A 184 -32.41 -6.51 -13.02
C THR A 184 -32.81 -7.41 -14.18
N ARG A 185 -32.84 -8.72 -13.90
CA ARG A 185 -33.27 -9.72 -14.86
C ARG A 185 -34.80 -9.77 -14.89
N PHE A 186 -35.37 -9.52 -16.06
CA PHE A 186 -36.77 -9.80 -16.37
C PHE A 186 -36.89 -10.88 -17.44
N ASN A 187 -38.05 -11.53 -17.50
CA ASN A 187 -38.47 -12.25 -18.70
C ASN A 187 -39.49 -11.35 -19.42
N CYS A 188 -39.28 -11.10 -20.72
CA CYS A 188 -40.20 -10.27 -21.51
C CYS A 188 -41.61 -10.84 -21.50
N PRO A 189 -42.66 -10.07 -21.14
CA PRO A 189 -44.04 -10.54 -21.20
C PRO A 189 -44.48 -10.95 -22.62
N GLY A 190 -44.06 -10.21 -23.65
CA GLY A 190 -44.40 -10.51 -25.04
C GLY A 190 -43.73 -11.74 -25.67
N CYS A 191 -42.46 -12.03 -25.39
CA CYS A 191 -41.72 -13.11 -26.07
C CYS A 191 -41.02 -14.12 -25.14
N GLY A 192 -41.13 -13.96 -23.82
CA GLY A 192 -40.56 -14.86 -22.81
C GLY A 192 -39.03 -14.82 -22.66
N LYS A 193 -38.31 -14.12 -23.56
CA LYS A 193 -36.83 -14.05 -23.51
C LYS A 193 -36.35 -13.20 -22.33
N ILE A 194 -35.17 -13.58 -21.81
CA ILE A 194 -34.50 -12.83 -20.75
C ILE A 194 -34.10 -11.45 -21.28
N ASN A 195 -34.42 -10.42 -20.49
CA ASN A 195 -34.02 -9.04 -20.73
C ASN A 195 -33.41 -8.46 -19.44
N TRP A 196 -32.37 -7.66 -19.57
CA TRP A 196 -31.67 -7.02 -18.45
C TRP A 196 -31.90 -5.51 -18.54
N GLN A 197 -32.47 -4.92 -17.50
CA GLN A 197 -32.89 -3.50 -17.47
C GLN A 197 -32.45 -2.83 -16.18
N HIS A 198 -32.36 -1.49 -16.17
CA HIS A 198 -31.92 -0.76 -14.98
C HIS A 198 -33.03 -0.51 -13.96
N ASN A 199 -34.27 -0.31 -14.41
CA ASN A 199 -35.42 -0.25 -13.50
C ASN A 199 -35.65 -1.63 -12.87
N PRO A 200 -35.56 -1.78 -11.53
CA PRO A 200 -35.78 -3.07 -10.88
C PRO A 200 -37.25 -3.39 -10.61
N TYR A 201 -38.16 -2.43 -10.83
CA TYR A 201 -39.57 -2.56 -10.47
C TYR A 201 -40.45 -2.86 -11.69
N ASP A 202 -40.21 -2.16 -12.80
CA ASP A 202 -41.07 -2.24 -13.98
C ASP A 202 -40.26 -2.72 -15.20
N PHE A 203 -40.93 -3.52 -16.03
CA PHE A 203 -40.38 -3.91 -17.32
C PHE A 203 -40.42 -2.71 -18.27
N GLU A 204 -39.29 -2.23 -18.77
CA GLU A 204 -39.24 -1.06 -19.65
C GLU A 204 -39.48 -1.44 -21.12
N VAL A 205 -38.52 -2.13 -21.73
CA VAL A 205 -38.59 -2.48 -23.16
C VAL A 205 -37.81 -3.77 -23.47
N CYS A 206 -38.38 -4.58 -24.35
CA CYS A 206 -37.74 -5.78 -24.84
C CYS A 206 -36.81 -5.48 -26.04
N ASN A 207 -35.50 -5.63 -25.86
CA ASN A 207 -34.50 -5.54 -26.94
C ASN A 207 -34.68 -6.56 -28.07
N HIS A 208 -35.53 -7.58 -27.88
CA HIS A 208 -35.78 -8.62 -28.89
C HIS A 208 -37.07 -8.39 -29.69
N CYS A 209 -38.20 -8.13 -29.02
CA CYS A 209 -39.51 -7.98 -29.70
C CYS A 209 -40.11 -6.58 -29.57
N CYS A 210 -39.37 -5.62 -29.02
CA CYS A 210 -39.80 -4.23 -28.81
C CYS A 210 -41.08 -4.08 -27.98
N HIS A 211 -41.47 -5.10 -27.21
CA HIS A 211 -42.57 -5.01 -26.26
C HIS A 211 -42.20 -4.01 -25.17
N HIS A 212 -43.07 -3.03 -24.91
CA HIS A 212 -42.92 -2.04 -23.84
C HIS A 212 -43.72 -2.50 -22.63
N GLY A 213 -43.27 -2.18 -21.42
CA GLY A 213 -44.07 -2.42 -20.23
C GLY A 213 -45.38 -1.66 -20.24
N ASP A 214 -46.38 -2.25 -19.61
CA ASP A 214 -47.66 -1.59 -19.38
C ASP A 214 -47.44 -0.52 -18.31
N ALA A 215 -47.64 0.75 -18.68
CA ALA A 215 -47.62 1.85 -17.72
C ALA A 215 -48.81 1.69 -16.77
N ALA A 216 -48.53 1.58 -15.47
CA ALA A 216 -49.54 1.66 -14.42
C ALA A 216 -50.02 3.10 -14.22
#